data_AF-A0A6J1ADV3-F1
#
_entry.id   AF-A0A6J1ADV3-F1
#
_cell.length_a   1.000
_cell.length_b   1.000
_cell.length_c   1.000
_cell.angle_alpha   90.00
_cell.angle_beta   90.00
_cell.angle_gamma   90.00
#
_symmetry.space_group_name_H-M   'P 1'
#
loop_
_entity.id
_entity.type
_entity.pdbx_description
1 polymer ?
#
loop_
_entity_poly.entity_id
_entity_poly.type
_entity_poly.pdbx_seq_one_letter_code
_entity_poly.pdbx_strand_id
1 'polypeptide(L)'
;MLAEAKVGGEDLNLCFEKLMMVAAGNSGEGVKMDGLVITEWKDIPMELLLRIVSLVDDRTAIVASGVCSGWRDAICLGLTQLCLSWCRKNMNNLVLSLAPKFTKLQTLILRQENPQLEDNAVETIANFCHDLQDLDLSKSFKLSDRSLYALAHGCPNLTKLNISGCTSFSDEALEYLTNFCRKLKILNLCGCVKAATDRALQAIGQNCNVLQSLNLGWCENVGDLGVMSLAYGCPDLRCFDLCGCVLITAFYALRGDSCNDAI
;
A
#
# COMPACT_ATOMS: atom_id res chain seq x y z
N MET A 1 6.47 16.93 18.91
CA MET A 1 5.35 17.75 19.43
C MET A 1 4.73 18.48 18.25
N LEU A 2 3.65 17.94 17.68
CA LEU A 2 2.79 18.74 16.82
C LEU A 2 1.91 19.56 17.76
N ALA A 3 2.06 20.87 17.73
CA ALA A 3 1.13 21.77 18.41
C ALA A 3 -0.24 21.58 17.75
N GLU A 4 -1.20 21.07 18.52
CA GLU A 4 -2.60 21.11 18.13
C GLU A 4 -3.00 22.59 18.04
N ALA A 5 -3.14 23.09 16.82
CA ALA A 5 -3.90 24.30 16.59
C ALA A 5 -5.36 23.97 16.93
N LYS A 6 -5.76 24.27 18.17
CA LYS A 6 -7.18 24.32 18.56
C LYS A 6 -7.82 25.45 17.76
N VAL A 7 -8.31 25.12 16.58
CA VAL A 7 -9.27 25.98 15.89
C VAL A 7 -10.55 25.92 16.72
N GLY A 8 -11.03 27.07 17.20
CA GLY A 8 -12.25 27.15 17.99
C GLY A 8 -13.45 26.67 17.18
N GLY A 9 -14.44 26.06 17.83
CA GLY A 9 -15.65 25.59 17.14
C GLY A 9 -16.38 26.70 16.37
N GLU A 10 -16.28 27.96 16.84
CA GLU A 10 -16.83 29.14 16.18
C GLU A 10 -16.10 29.48 14.86
N ASP A 11 -14.76 29.30 14.80
CA ASP A 11 -13.96 29.55 13.59
C ASP A 11 -14.26 28.52 12.49
N LEU A 12 -14.51 27.26 12.87
CA LEU A 12 -14.89 26.19 11.95
C LEU A 12 -16.30 26.40 11.36
N ASN A 13 -17.25 26.81 12.19
CA ASN A 13 -18.59 27.16 11.72
C ASN A 13 -18.54 28.35 10.74
N LEU A 14 -17.74 29.38 11.04
CA LEU A 14 -17.55 30.52 10.13
C LEU A 14 -16.87 30.13 8.80
N CYS A 15 -15.92 29.19 8.83
CA CYS A 15 -15.30 28.66 7.60
C CYS A 15 -16.29 27.85 6.76
N PHE A 16 -17.14 27.04 7.41
CA PHE A 16 -18.19 26.27 6.77
C PHE A 16 -19.25 27.17 6.14
N GLU A 17 -19.72 28.20 6.84
CA GLU A 17 -20.64 29.20 6.28
C GLU A 17 -20.06 29.89 5.05
N LYS A 18 -18.78 30.27 5.07
CA LYS A 18 -18.10 30.86 3.90
C LYS A 18 -18.05 29.90 2.70
N LEU A 19 -17.81 28.61 2.93
CA LEU A 19 -17.82 27.59 1.88
C LEU A 19 -19.24 27.39 1.29
N MET A 20 -20.26 27.37 2.15
CA MET A 20 -21.66 27.22 1.72
C MET A 20 -22.15 28.46 0.96
N MET A 21 -21.73 29.67 1.36
CA MET A 21 -22.03 30.92 0.65
C MET A 21 -21.40 30.97 -0.76
N VAL A 22 -20.23 30.36 -0.94
CA VAL A 22 -19.59 30.22 -2.27
C VAL A 22 -20.33 29.21 -3.16
N ALA A 23 -20.88 28.14 -2.57
CA ALA A 23 -21.67 27.14 -3.30
C ALA A 23 -23.11 27.60 -3.61
N ALA A 24 -23.70 28.46 -2.78
CA ALA A 24 -25.09 28.93 -2.91
C ALA A 24 -25.26 30.19 -3.77
N GLY A 25 -24.18 30.82 -4.24
CA GLY A 25 -24.28 32.02 -5.09
C GLY A 25 -24.97 33.19 -4.37
N ASN A 26 -24.28 33.82 -3.42
CA ASN A 26 -24.61 35.12 -2.81
C ASN A 26 -26.02 35.36 -2.24
N SER A 27 -26.92 34.38 -2.22
CA SER A 27 -28.14 34.38 -1.42
C SER A 27 -27.89 33.52 -0.20
N GLY A 28 -27.95 34.11 1.00
CA GLY A 28 -27.72 33.45 2.29
C GLY A 28 -28.74 32.39 2.69
N GLU A 29 -29.23 31.59 1.74
CA GLU A 29 -30.03 30.39 1.97
C GLU A 29 -29.12 29.17 1.81
N GLY A 30 -29.10 28.28 2.81
CA GLY A 30 -28.31 27.05 2.79
C GLY A 30 -28.58 26.20 1.54
N VAL A 31 -27.56 25.47 1.09
CA VAL A 31 -27.65 24.58 -0.08
C VAL A 31 -28.69 23.49 0.18
N LYS A 32 -29.88 23.63 -0.39
CA LYS A 32 -30.91 22.58 -0.40
C LYS A 32 -30.53 21.53 -1.45
N MET A 33 -29.88 20.48 -1.00
CA MET A 33 -29.83 19.20 -1.72
C MET A 33 -30.98 18.35 -1.19
N ASP A 34 -31.88 17.90 -2.08
CA ASP A 34 -33.11 17.14 -1.80
C ASP A 34 -33.25 16.59 -0.37
N GLY A 35 -33.98 17.33 0.48
CA GLY A 35 -34.44 16.86 1.79
C GLY A 35 -33.46 16.95 2.96
N LEU A 36 -32.19 17.37 2.76
CA LEU A 36 -31.21 17.48 3.84
C LEU A 36 -30.76 18.94 4.04
N VAL A 37 -31.17 19.55 5.16
CA VAL A 37 -30.68 20.89 5.55
C VAL A 37 -29.42 20.70 6.37
N ILE A 38 -28.25 20.90 5.76
CA ILE A 38 -26.96 20.87 6.47
C ILE A 38 -26.73 22.27 7.05
N THR A 39 -26.90 22.42 8.37
CA THR A 39 -26.73 23.70 9.07
C THR A 39 -25.33 23.88 9.64
N GLU A 40 -24.69 22.79 10.09
CA GLU A 40 -23.31 22.78 10.56
C GLU A 40 -22.47 21.69 9.88
N TRP A 41 -21.14 21.81 9.93
CA TRP A 41 -20.22 20.77 9.43
C TRP A 41 -20.36 19.42 10.16
N LYS A 42 -20.97 19.42 11.35
CA LYS A 42 -21.31 18.22 12.12
C LYS A 42 -22.52 17.47 11.57
N ASP A 43 -23.37 18.16 10.81
CA ASP A 43 -24.59 17.59 10.23
C ASP A 43 -24.33 16.88 8.91
N ILE A 44 -23.09 16.88 8.41
CA ILE A 44 -22.71 16.17 7.19
C ILE A 44 -22.86 14.66 7.44
N PRO A 45 -23.78 13.96 6.74
CA PRO A 45 -23.91 12.52 6.85
C PRO A 45 -22.62 11.82 6.44
N MET A 46 -22.35 10.66 7.04
CA MET A 46 -21.14 9.88 6.77
C MET A 46 -20.92 9.61 5.28
N GLU A 47 -22.00 9.38 4.51
CA GLU A 47 -21.93 9.10 3.08
C GLU A 47 -21.42 10.31 2.28
N LEU A 48 -21.91 11.52 2.61
CA LEU A 48 -21.45 12.75 1.99
C LEU A 48 -20.03 13.11 2.44
N LEU A 49 -19.70 12.89 3.73
CA LEU A 49 -18.35 13.08 4.23
C LEU A 49 -17.34 12.19 3.49
N LEU A 50 -17.64 10.90 3.35
CA LEU A 50 -16.77 9.98 2.62
C LEU A 50 -16.65 10.37 1.14
N ARG A 51 -17.72 10.89 0.55
CA ARG A 51 -17.67 11.41 -0.82
C ARG A 51 -16.79 12.66 -0.93
N ILE A 52 -16.86 13.58 0.01
CA ILE A 52 -15.96 14.75 0.08
C ILE A 52 -14.51 14.29 0.27
N VAL A 53 -14.28 13.36 1.20
CA VAL A 53 -12.96 12.83 1.52
C VAL A 53 -12.36 12.08 0.32
N SER A 54 -13.19 11.44 -0.51
CA SER A 54 -12.75 10.80 -1.76
C SER A 54 -12.29 11.79 -2.84
N LEU A 55 -12.58 13.09 -2.69
CA LEU A 55 -12.20 14.15 -3.63
C LEU A 55 -10.93 14.90 -3.20
N VAL A 56 -10.41 14.65 -1.99
CA VAL A 56 -9.20 15.30 -1.47
C VAL A 56 -8.03 14.33 -1.41
N ASP A 57 -6.82 14.84 -1.28
CA ASP A 57 -5.64 14.00 -1.09
C ASP A 57 -5.64 13.29 0.28
N ASP A 58 -4.87 12.20 0.39
CA ASP A 58 -4.75 11.40 1.61
C ASP A 58 -4.30 12.20 2.84
N ARG A 59 -3.46 13.22 2.62
CA ARG A 59 -2.99 14.10 3.69
C ARG A 59 -4.15 14.88 4.28
N THR A 60 -4.99 15.44 3.43
CA THR A 60 -6.17 16.21 3.79
C THR A 60 -7.21 15.31 4.45
N ALA A 61 -7.41 14.10 3.94
CA ALA A 61 -8.27 13.08 4.56
C ALA A 61 -7.85 12.75 6.00
N ILE A 62 -6.55 12.60 6.26
CA ILE A 62 -6.03 12.35 7.61
C ILE A 62 -6.27 13.57 8.51
N VAL A 63 -6.01 14.78 8.02
CA VAL A 63 -6.28 16.00 8.80
C VAL A 63 -7.77 16.13 9.12
N ALA A 64 -8.65 15.80 8.17
CA ALA A 64 -10.10 15.79 8.35
C ALA A 64 -10.56 14.84 9.47
N SER A 65 -9.86 13.72 9.69
CA SER A 65 -10.12 12.80 10.82
C SER A 65 -9.85 13.44 12.21
N GLY A 66 -9.16 14.58 12.24
CA GLY A 66 -8.90 15.38 13.44
C GLY A 66 -10.02 16.35 13.84
N VAL A 67 -11.02 16.56 12.97
CA VAL A 67 -12.05 17.60 13.18
C VAL A 67 -12.99 17.25 14.35
N CYS A 68 -13.54 16.04 14.37
CA CYS A 68 -14.32 15.53 15.51
C CYS A 68 -14.33 14.00 15.54
N SER A 69 -14.88 13.40 16.61
CA SER A 69 -15.01 11.94 16.73
C SER A 69 -15.87 11.34 15.62
N GLY A 70 -16.99 11.97 15.25
CA GLY A 70 -17.86 11.47 14.16
C GLY A 70 -17.15 11.42 12.81
N TRP A 71 -16.38 12.45 12.47
CA TRP A 71 -15.57 12.48 11.25
C TRP A 71 -14.46 11.44 11.31
N ARG A 72 -13.80 11.31 12.46
CA ARG A 72 -12.77 10.30 12.67
C ARG A 72 -13.33 8.91 12.40
N ASP A 73 -14.45 8.55 13.04
CA ASP A 73 -15.03 7.21 12.95
C ASP A 73 -15.50 6.93 11.52
N ALA A 74 -16.18 7.90 10.88
CA ALA A 74 -16.61 7.77 9.50
C ALA A 74 -15.42 7.56 8.54
N ILE A 75 -14.38 8.40 8.64
CA ILE A 75 -13.19 8.33 7.79
C ILE A 75 -12.42 7.03 8.03
N CYS A 76 -12.24 6.63 9.29
CA CYS A 76 -11.50 5.42 9.66
C CYS A 76 -12.21 4.14 9.20
N LEU A 77 -13.55 4.12 9.22
CA LEU A 77 -14.35 2.98 8.76
C LEU A 77 -14.53 2.96 7.24
N GLY A 78 -14.58 4.12 6.59
CA GLY A 78 -14.89 4.22 5.17
C GLY A 78 -13.67 4.24 4.23
N LEU A 79 -12.49 4.63 4.72
CA LEU A 79 -11.28 4.63 3.89
C LEU A 79 -10.72 3.22 3.71
N THR A 80 -10.72 2.76 2.47
CA THR A 80 -10.13 1.48 2.05
C THR A 80 -8.77 1.64 1.39
N GLN A 81 -8.38 2.87 1.07
CA GLN A 81 -7.17 3.23 0.34
C GLN A 81 -6.47 4.35 1.10
N LEU A 82 -5.15 4.23 1.30
CA LEU A 82 -4.36 5.29 1.91
C LEU A 82 -2.94 5.35 1.33
N CYS A 83 -2.52 6.51 0.85
CA CYS A 83 -1.14 6.77 0.45
C CYS A 83 -0.45 7.74 1.41
N LEU A 84 0.70 7.32 1.96
CA LEU A 84 1.53 8.15 2.85
C LEU A 84 2.86 8.57 2.22
N SER A 85 3.07 8.33 0.92
CA SER A 85 4.35 8.63 0.23
C SER A 85 4.79 10.10 0.35
N TRP A 86 3.86 11.03 0.61
CA TRP A 86 4.12 12.45 0.86
C TRP A 86 4.77 12.73 2.24
N CYS A 87 4.77 11.75 3.15
CA CYS A 87 5.24 11.92 4.54
C CYS A 87 6.77 11.90 4.63
N ARG A 88 7.37 13.10 4.68
CA ARG A 88 8.84 13.27 4.72
C ARG A 88 9.47 13.16 6.11
N LYS A 89 8.67 13.15 7.18
CA LYS A 89 9.13 13.10 8.57
C LYS A 89 8.16 12.31 9.44
N ASN A 90 8.68 11.56 10.41
CA ASN A 90 7.92 10.78 11.39
C ASN A 90 6.96 9.74 10.80
N MET A 91 7.26 9.18 9.61
CA MET A 91 6.35 8.21 9.00
C MET A 91 6.10 6.99 9.90
N ASN A 92 7.13 6.48 10.60
CA ASN A 92 6.97 5.33 11.49
C ASN A 92 5.89 5.57 12.56
N ASN A 93 5.99 6.69 13.27
CA ASN A 93 5.02 7.07 14.30
C ASN A 93 3.63 7.35 13.72
N LEU A 94 3.57 7.92 12.51
CA LEU A 94 2.31 8.13 11.82
C LEU A 94 1.60 6.80 11.55
N VAL A 95 2.31 5.82 10.97
CA VAL A 95 1.77 4.47 10.72
C VAL A 95 1.32 3.81 12.02
N LEU A 96 2.14 3.84 13.08
CA LEU A 96 1.78 3.30 14.40
C LEU A 96 0.47 3.91 14.94
N SER A 97 0.24 5.20 14.70
CA SER A 97 -0.96 5.90 15.17
C SER A 97 -2.21 5.68 14.30
N LEU A 98 -2.02 5.39 13.00
CA LEU A 98 -3.11 5.28 12.03
C LEU A 98 -3.56 3.83 11.84
N ALA A 99 -2.65 2.86 11.73
CA ALA A 99 -2.99 1.47 11.45
C ALA A 99 -4.08 0.89 12.37
N PRO A 100 -4.07 1.12 13.71
CA PRO A 100 -5.15 0.63 14.59
C PRO A 100 -6.52 1.25 14.34
N LYS A 101 -6.58 2.41 13.67
CA LYS A 101 -7.83 3.13 13.38
C LYS A 101 -8.39 2.72 12.02
N PHE A 102 -7.52 2.53 11.03
CA PHE A 102 -7.89 2.23 9.64
C PHE A 102 -7.93 0.73 9.36
N THR A 103 -8.77 -0.01 10.10
CA THR A 103 -8.82 -1.48 10.05
C THR A 103 -9.42 -2.03 8.75
N LYS A 104 -10.08 -1.17 7.96
CA LYS A 104 -10.71 -1.51 6.67
C LYS A 104 -9.86 -1.20 5.44
N LEU A 105 -8.57 -0.90 5.65
CA LEU A 105 -7.64 -0.70 4.55
C LEU A 105 -7.47 -1.97 3.71
N GLN A 106 -7.68 -1.79 2.42
CA GLN A 106 -7.39 -2.76 1.37
C GLN A 106 -6.11 -2.39 0.63
N THR A 107 -5.75 -1.10 0.58
CA THR A 107 -4.51 -0.64 -0.04
C THR A 107 -3.80 0.37 0.84
N LEU A 108 -2.50 0.17 1.01
CA LEU A 108 -1.64 1.05 1.79
C LEU A 108 -0.31 1.27 1.06
N ILE A 109 -0.02 2.53 0.72
CA ILE A 109 1.20 2.91 -0.01
C ILE A 109 2.13 3.69 0.91
N LEU A 110 3.29 3.10 1.24
CA LEU A 110 4.29 3.63 2.18
C LEU A 110 5.67 3.82 1.53
N ARG A 111 5.72 4.04 0.21
CA ARG A 111 6.96 4.28 -0.53
C ARG A 111 7.83 5.33 0.16
N GLN A 112 9.11 5.01 0.38
CA GLN A 112 10.05 5.91 1.05
C GLN A 112 10.90 6.70 0.05
N GLU A 113 11.00 8.01 0.22
CA GLU A 113 12.15 8.78 -0.29
C GLU A 113 13.32 8.76 0.71
N ASN A 114 13.00 8.89 2.00
CA ASN A 114 13.95 8.83 3.11
C ASN A 114 13.56 7.66 4.04
N PRO A 115 14.46 6.71 4.33
CA PRO A 115 14.13 5.51 5.09
C PRO A 115 13.80 5.83 6.56
N GLN A 116 12.51 5.83 6.88
CA GLN A 116 11.98 6.14 8.22
C GLN A 116 11.19 4.99 8.83
N LEU A 117 10.57 4.14 8.01
CA LEU A 117 9.73 3.03 8.45
C LEU A 117 10.58 1.90 9.08
N GLU A 118 10.11 1.36 10.19
CA GLU A 118 10.75 0.29 10.97
C GLU A 118 9.79 -0.90 11.14
N ASP A 119 10.32 -2.06 11.52
CA ASP A 119 9.55 -3.31 11.59
C ASP A 119 8.32 -3.20 12.51
N ASN A 120 8.41 -2.47 13.62
CA ASN A 120 7.29 -2.33 14.56
C ASN A 120 6.03 -1.67 13.93
N ALA A 121 6.21 -0.78 12.96
CA ALA A 121 5.11 -0.18 12.23
C ALA A 121 4.45 -1.19 11.28
N VAL A 122 5.25 -2.05 10.63
CA VAL A 122 4.74 -3.12 9.77
C VAL A 122 4.06 -4.22 10.60
N GLU A 123 4.61 -4.57 11.75
CA GLU A 123 3.97 -5.44 12.74
C GLU A 123 2.61 -4.87 13.18
N THR A 124 2.54 -3.56 13.41
CA THR A 124 1.27 -2.90 13.74
C THR A 124 0.27 -2.97 12.58
N ILE A 125 0.70 -2.77 11.33
CA ILE A 125 -0.17 -2.96 10.16
C ILE A 125 -0.70 -4.40 10.13
N ALA A 126 0.17 -5.40 10.29
CA ALA A 126 -0.21 -6.81 10.30
C ALA A 126 -1.21 -7.14 11.42
N ASN A 127 -1.12 -6.48 12.57
CA ASN A 127 -2.00 -6.71 13.72
C ASN A 127 -3.41 -6.08 13.59
N PHE A 128 -3.61 -5.10 12.71
CA PHE A 128 -4.87 -4.35 12.63
C PHE A 128 -5.51 -4.29 11.24
N CYS A 129 -4.71 -4.39 10.16
CA CYS A 129 -5.16 -4.25 8.77
C CYS A 129 -5.28 -5.60 8.07
N HIS A 130 -6.20 -6.46 8.52
CA HIS A 130 -6.35 -7.83 8.00
C HIS A 130 -7.01 -7.92 6.62
N ASP A 131 -7.71 -6.86 6.20
CA ASP A 131 -8.39 -6.75 4.90
C ASP A 131 -7.43 -6.30 3.78
N LEU A 132 -6.14 -6.12 4.09
CA LEU A 132 -5.13 -5.57 3.18
C LEU A 132 -4.86 -6.51 2.00
N GLN A 133 -4.90 -5.93 0.80
CA GLN A 133 -4.74 -6.59 -0.50
C GLN A 133 -3.59 -6.01 -1.32
N ASP A 134 -3.24 -4.73 -1.13
CA ASP A 134 -2.18 -4.04 -1.86
C ASP A 134 -1.30 -3.25 -0.89
N LEU A 135 -0.02 -3.59 -0.86
CA LEU A 135 0.94 -2.98 0.05
C LEU A 135 2.21 -2.58 -0.70
N ASP A 136 2.54 -1.29 -0.65
CA ASP A 136 3.81 -0.76 -1.16
C ASP A 136 4.72 -0.35 0.01
N LEU A 137 5.77 -1.11 0.24
CA LEU A 137 6.86 -0.84 1.20
C LEU A 137 8.16 -0.47 0.49
N SER A 138 8.12 -0.11 -0.80
CA SER A 138 9.33 0.12 -1.59
C SER A 138 10.28 1.15 -0.97
N LYS A 139 11.57 0.88 -1.13
CA LYS A 139 12.69 1.70 -0.60
C LYS A 139 12.74 1.78 0.93
N SER A 140 12.09 0.86 1.65
CA SER A 140 12.14 0.80 3.11
C SER A 140 13.36 0.01 3.61
N PHE A 141 14.55 0.60 3.44
CA PHE A 141 15.84 -0.05 3.72
C PHE A 141 16.07 -0.49 5.18
N LYS A 142 15.28 0.03 6.12
CA LYS A 142 15.36 -0.29 7.55
C LYS A 142 14.55 -1.53 7.96
N LEU A 143 13.68 -2.04 7.08
CA LEU A 143 12.89 -3.23 7.38
C LEU A 143 13.77 -4.48 7.32
N SER A 144 13.40 -5.48 8.11
CA SER A 144 14.04 -6.79 8.17
C SER A 144 13.00 -7.90 8.01
N ASP A 145 13.44 -9.15 7.94
CA ASP A 145 12.57 -10.33 7.81
C ASP A 145 11.38 -10.36 8.78
N ARG A 146 11.51 -9.73 9.96
CA ARG A 146 10.41 -9.51 10.92
C ARG A 146 9.15 -8.93 10.26
N SER A 147 9.31 -7.94 9.38
CA SER A 147 8.20 -7.35 8.64
C SER A 147 7.48 -8.37 7.75
N LEU A 148 8.21 -9.22 7.02
CA LEU A 148 7.59 -10.24 6.15
C LEU A 148 6.92 -11.35 6.98
N TYR A 149 7.54 -11.77 8.08
CA TYR A 149 6.93 -12.72 9.01
C TYR A 149 5.63 -12.18 9.61
N ALA A 150 5.59 -10.90 10.00
CA ALA A 150 4.38 -10.28 10.51
C ALA A 150 3.28 -10.23 9.43
N LEU A 151 3.60 -9.78 8.22
CA LEU A 151 2.65 -9.70 7.10
C LEU A 151 2.08 -11.07 6.71
N ALA A 152 2.91 -12.13 6.75
CA ALA A 152 2.49 -13.49 6.44
C ALA A 152 1.31 -13.95 7.32
N HIS A 153 1.33 -13.57 8.61
CA HIS A 153 0.28 -13.93 9.57
C HIS A 153 -0.89 -12.94 9.58
N GLY A 154 -0.59 -11.66 9.43
CA GLY A 154 -1.56 -10.58 9.61
C GLY A 154 -2.38 -10.25 8.36
N CYS A 155 -1.83 -10.49 7.16
CA CYS A 155 -2.40 -10.05 5.90
C CYS A 155 -2.50 -11.19 4.85
N PRO A 156 -3.27 -12.26 5.12
CA PRO A 156 -3.36 -13.43 4.22
C PRO A 156 -4.05 -13.12 2.88
N ASN A 157 -4.72 -11.95 2.78
CA ASN A 157 -5.43 -11.51 1.58
C ASN A 157 -4.57 -10.69 0.61
N LEU A 158 -3.27 -10.53 0.88
CA LEU A 158 -2.38 -9.80 0.00
C LEU A 158 -2.42 -10.37 -1.44
N THR A 159 -2.71 -9.48 -2.38
CA THR A 159 -2.73 -9.73 -3.82
C THR A 159 -1.62 -8.97 -4.54
N LYS A 160 -1.16 -7.84 -3.98
CA LYS A 160 -0.09 -7.04 -4.51
C LYS A 160 0.87 -6.68 -3.39
N LEU A 161 2.15 -6.96 -3.59
CA LEU A 161 3.20 -6.57 -2.66
C LEU A 161 4.36 -5.96 -3.44
N ASN A 162 4.72 -4.74 -3.07
CA ASN A 162 5.91 -4.08 -3.59
C ASN A 162 6.92 -3.87 -2.45
N ILE A 163 8.04 -4.59 -2.51
CA ILE A 163 9.18 -4.43 -1.61
C ILE A 163 10.44 -4.01 -2.37
N SER A 164 10.30 -3.47 -3.58
CA SER A 164 11.44 -3.08 -4.42
C SER A 164 12.40 -2.16 -3.68
N GLY A 165 13.70 -2.41 -3.80
CA GLY A 165 14.75 -1.66 -3.12
C GLY A 165 14.87 -1.97 -1.61
N CYS A 166 14.09 -2.89 -1.04
CA CYS A 166 14.34 -3.37 0.32
C CYS A 166 15.43 -4.44 0.28
N THR A 167 16.65 -4.08 0.71
CA THR A 167 17.87 -4.89 0.52
C THR A 167 18.18 -5.85 1.67
N SER A 168 17.43 -5.77 2.77
CA SER A 168 17.68 -6.51 4.00
C SER A 168 16.87 -7.81 4.12
N PHE A 169 15.85 -8.01 3.27
CA PHE A 169 15.05 -9.23 3.28
C PHE A 169 15.82 -10.44 2.77
N SER A 170 15.63 -11.59 3.40
CA SER A 170 16.17 -12.88 2.97
C SER A 170 15.19 -13.67 2.10
N ASP A 171 15.71 -14.66 1.40
CA ASP A 171 14.92 -15.62 0.63
C ASP A 171 14.06 -16.52 1.53
N GLU A 172 14.55 -16.87 2.73
CA GLU A 172 13.79 -17.60 3.75
C GLU A 172 12.55 -16.82 4.20
N ALA A 173 12.67 -15.51 4.41
CA ALA A 173 11.54 -14.67 4.79
C ALA A 173 10.50 -14.54 3.66
N LEU A 174 10.97 -14.48 2.41
CA LEU A 174 10.10 -14.46 1.24
C LEU A 174 9.40 -15.81 1.02
N GLU A 175 10.11 -16.92 1.17
CA GLU A 175 9.54 -18.28 1.19
C GLU A 175 8.44 -18.36 2.26
N TYR A 176 8.74 -17.89 3.47
CA TYR A 176 7.77 -17.87 4.58
C TYR A 176 6.52 -17.07 4.22
N LEU A 177 6.66 -15.85 3.68
CA LEU A 177 5.54 -15.03 3.24
C LEU A 177 4.66 -15.77 2.22
N THR A 178 5.26 -16.40 1.20
CA THR A 178 4.51 -17.07 0.12
C THR A 178 3.70 -18.26 0.62
N ASN A 179 4.14 -18.95 1.68
CA ASN A 179 3.40 -20.07 2.27
C ASN A 179 2.01 -19.65 2.78
N PHE A 180 1.85 -18.41 3.23
CA PHE A 180 0.59 -17.88 3.79
C PHE A 180 -0.15 -16.96 2.81
N CYS A 181 0.56 -16.07 2.11
CA CYS A 181 -0.01 -15.10 1.16
C CYS A 181 -0.21 -15.71 -0.25
N ARG A 182 -0.99 -16.80 -0.35
CA ARG A 182 -1.18 -17.55 -1.61
C ARG A 182 -2.01 -16.84 -2.68
N LYS A 183 -2.63 -15.70 -2.34
CA LYS A 183 -3.44 -14.88 -3.25
C LYS A 183 -2.62 -13.83 -4.02
N LEU A 184 -1.30 -13.83 -3.86
CA LEU A 184 -0.40 -12.89 -4.54
C LEU A 184 -0.54 -13.02 -6.07
N LYS A 185 -0.88 -11.90 -6.71
CA LYS A 185 -0.98 -11.71 -8.16
C LYS A 185 0.13 -10.83 -8.69
N ILE A 186 0.58 -9.84 -7.92
CA ILE A 186 1.64 -8.91 -8.31
C ILE A 186 2.69 -8.88 -7.21
N LEU A 187 3.93 -9.17 -7.56
CA LEU A 187 5.05 -9.10 -6.64
C LEU A 187 6.20 -8.32 -7.30
N ASN A 188 6.67 -7.28 -6.62
CA ASN A 188 7.80 -6.50 -7.09
C ASN A 188 8.98 -6.64 -6.11
N LEU A 189 10.04 -7.29 -6.60
CA LEU A 189 11.30 -7.57 -5.89
C LEU A 189 12.47 -6.85 -6.54
N CYS A 190 12.24 -5.85 -7.40
CA CYS A 190 13.30 -5.13 -8.10
C CYS A 190 14.37 -4.63 -7.11
N GLY A 191 15.63 -5.02 -7.33
CA GLY A 191 16.77 -4.66 -6.48
C GLY A 191 16.84 -5.39 -5.13
N CYS A 192 16.01 -6.40 -4.89
CA CYS A 192 16.02 -7.22 -3.67
C CYS A 192 16.97 -8.41 -3.78
N VAL A 193 18.26 -8.15 -4.02
CA VAL A 193 19.29 -9.16 -4.34
C VAL A 193 19.37 -10.32 -3.34
N LYS A 194 19.14 -10.07 -2.05
CA LYS A 194 19.17 -11.11 -1.00
C LYS A 194 17.90 -11.95 -0.92
N ALA A 195 16.74 -11.36 -1.23
CA ALA A 195 15.45 -12.04 -1.14
C ALA A 195 15.13 -12.83 -2.42
N ALA A 196 15.53 -12.31 -3.58
CA ALA A 196 15.27 -12.91 -4.87
C ALA A 196 16.37 -13.92 -5.23
N THR A 197 16.19 -15.17 -4.81
CA THR A 197 17.05 -16.32 -5.14
C THR A 197 16.23 -17.42 -5.80
N ASP A 198 16.89 -18.41 -6.43
CA ASP A 198 16.20 -19.58 -7.00
C ASP A 198 15.36 -20.34 -5.97
N ARG A 199 15.78 -20.37 -4.70
CA ARG A 199 15.02 -20.94 -3.59
C ARG A 199 13.70 -20.19 -3.38
N ALA A 200 13.75 -18.85 -3.29
CA ALA A 200 12.54 -18.04 -3.15
C ALA A 200 11.60 -18.19 -4.36
N LEU A 201 12.16 -18.22 -5.57
CA LEU A 201 11.36 -18.40 -6.80
C LEU A 201 10.69 -19.77 -6.85
N GLN A 202 11.35 -20.82 -6.38
CA GLN A 202 10.74 -22.14 -6.24
C GLN A 202 9.55 -22.11 -5.26
N ALA A 203 9.70 -21.45 -4.11
CA ALA A 203 8.60 -21.28 -3.16
C ALA A 203 7.43 -20.47 -3.75
N ILE A 204 7.72 -19.39 -4.48
CA ILE A 204 6.71 -18.60 -5.20
C ILE A 204 5.96 -19.50 -6.21
N GLY A 205 6.67 -20.26 -7.03
CA GLY A 205 6.07 -21.17 -8.01
C GLY A 205 5.19 -22.24 -7.36
N GLN A 206 5.57 -22.75 -6.18
CA GLN A 206 4.79 -23.77 -5.47
C GLN A 206 3.54 -23.20 -4.80
N ASN A 207 3.61 -21.98 -4.24
CA ASN A 207 2.58 -21.45 -3.34
C ASN A 207 1.67 -20.40 -3.98
N CYS A 208 2.17 -19.63 -4.95
CA CYS A 208 1.49 -18.47 -5.55
C CYS A 208 1.10 -18.76 -7.01
N ASN A 209 0.26 -19.77 -7.22
CA ASN A 209 -0.14 -20.22 -8.57
C ASN A 209 -1.00 -19.22 -9.36
N VAL A 210 -1.57 -18.20 -8.70
CA VAL A 210 -2.34 -17.10 -9.32
C VAL A 210 -1.49 -15.87 -9.64
N LEU A 211 -0.16 -15.99 -9.57
CA LEU A 211 0.76 -14.88 -9.86
C LEU A 211 0.67 -14.48 -11.33
N GLN A 212 0.49 -13.18 -11.58
CA GLN A 212 0.28 -12.59 -12.90
C GLN A 212 1.42 -11.65 -13.31
N SER A 213 2.05 -11.00 -12.33
CA SER A 213 3.15 -10.06 -12.56
C SER A 213 4.25 -10.26 -11.53
N LEU A 214 5.48 -10.42 -11.99
CA LEU A 214 6.66 -10.53 -11.16
C LEU A 214 7.80 -9.67 -11.72
N ASN A 215 8.33 -8.76 -10.91
CA ASN A 215 9.51 -7.97 -11.26
C ASN A 215 10.72 -8.42 -10.45
N LEU A 216 11.76 -8.90 -11.13
CA LEU A 216 13.05 -9.34 -10.58
C LEU A 216 14.21 -8.47 -11.12
N GLY A 217 13.94 -7.28 -11.63
CA GLY A 217 14.97 -6.40 -12.17
C GLY A 217 16.08 -6.17 -11.15
N TRP A 218 17.34 -6.25 -11.58
CA TRP A 218 18.54 -6.09 -10.75
C TRP A 218 18.65 -7.12 -9.61
N CYS A 219 18.07 -8.32 -9.78
CA CYS A 219 18.25 -9.44 -8.87
C CYS A 219 19.28 -10.43 -9.43
N GLU A 220 20.53 -10.26 -9.03
CA GLU A 220 21.67 -10.99 -9.61
C GLU A 220 21.75 -12.47 -9.19
N ASN A 221 21.07 -12.86 -8.10
CA ASN A 221 21.07 -14.24 -7.57
C ASN A 221 19.97 -15.13 -8.15
N VAL A 222 19.27 -14.67 -9.19
CA VAL A 222 18.24 -15.43 -9.91
C VAL A 222 18.88 -16.14 -11.10
N GLY A 223 18.78 -17.46 -11.13
CA GLY A 223 19.26 -18.33 -12.19
C GLY A 223 18.13 -19.09 -12.91
N ASP A 224 18.53 -19.99 -13.82
CA ASP A 224 17.60 -20.72 -14.68
C ASP A 224 16.66 -21.65 -13.89
N LEU A 225 17.10 -22.18 -12.75
CA LEU A 225 16.28 -23.09 -11.91
C LEU A 225 15.09 -22.37 -11.28
N GLY A 226 15.30 -21.14 -10.79
CA GLY A 226 14.23 -20.31 -10.23
C GLY A 226 13.21 -19.95 -11.31
N VAL A 227 13.70 -19.52 -12.48
CA VAL A 227 12.83 -19.16 -13.62
C VAL A 227 12.02 -20.36 -14.11
N MET A 228 12.64 -21.53 -14.25
CA MET A 228 11.92 -22.76 -14.61
C MET A 228 10.83 -23.09 -13.59
N SER A 229 11.12 -22.94 -12.30
CA SER A 229 10.14 -23.22 -11.24
C SER A 229 8.92 -22.29 -11.33
N LEU A 230 9.12 -21.02 -11.66
CA LEU A 230 8.01 -20.08 -11.92
C LEU A 230 7.22 -20.46 -13.17
N ALA A 231 7.89 -20.85 -14.26
CA ALA A 231 7.24 -21.23 -15.51
C ALA A 231 6.30 -22.44 -15.33
N TYR A 232 6.66 -23.40 -14.46
CA TYR A 232 5.79 -24.54 -14.13
C TYR A 232 4.72 -24.19 -13.08
N GLY A 233 5.05 -23.34 -12.11
CA GLY A 233 4.21 -23.06 -10.95
C GLY A 233 3.15 -21.97 -11.14
N CYS A 234 3.40 -21.00 -12.02
CA CYS A 234 2.57 -19.82 -12.20
C CYS A 234 2.00 -19.74 -13.65
N PRO A 235 0.95 -20.51 -13.97
CA PRO A 235 0.40 -20.57 -15.33
C PRO A 235 -0.22 -19.25 -15.82
N ASP A 236 -0.59 -18.35 -14.90
CA ASP A 236 -1.19 -17.05 -15.21
C ASP A 236 -0.17 -15.90 -15.32
N LEU A 237 1.14 -16.19 -15.29
CA LEU A 237 2.20 -15.17 -15.34
C LEU A 237 2.25 -14.50 -16.72
N ARG A 238 1.96 -13.20 -16.78
CA ARG A 238 1.87 -12.40 -18.02
C ARG A 238 2.93 -11.31 -18.11
N CYS A 239 3.36 -10.78 -16.97
CA CYS A 239 4.37 -9.73 -16.89
C CYS A 239 5.55 -10.23 -16.08
N PHE A 240 6.71 -10.33 -16.70
CA PHE A 240 7.91 -10.86 -16.07
C PHE A 240 9.14 -10.06 -16.48
N ASP A 241 9.76 -9.39 -15.53
CA ASP A 241 10.94 -8.53 -15.76
C ASP A 241 12.18 -9.17 -15.12
N LEU A 242 13.19 -9.41 -15.95
CA LEU A 242 14.48 -10.03 -15.63
C LEU A 242 15.67 -9.11 -15.94
N CYS A 243 15.44 -7.81 -16.13
CA CYS A 243 16.49 -6.86 -16.47
C CYS A 243 17.63 -6.92 -15.44
N GLY A 244 18.88 -7.12 -15.87
CA GLY A 244 20.02 -7.20 -14.95
C GLY A 244 20.16 -8.51 -14.17
N CYS A 245 19.36 -9.54 -14.43
CA CYS A 245 19.60 -10.90 -13.93
C CYS A 245 20.68 -11.61 -14.76
N VAL A 246 21.92 -11.56 -14.28
CA VAL A 246 23.10 -12.01 -15.05
C VAL A 246 23.32 -13.53 -15.06
N LEU A 247 22.71 -14.28 -14.13
CA LEU A 247 22.88 -15.75 -14.02
C LEU A 247 21.90 -16.54 -14.89
N ILE A 248 21.00 -15.87 -15.61
CA ILE A 248 20.05 -16.50 -16.51
C ILE A 248 20.75 -16.79 -17.83
N THR A 249 21.00 -18.07 -18.11
CA THR A 249 21.75 -18.51 -19.30
C THR A 249 20.86 -19.17 -20.35
N ALA A 250 19.73 -19.76 -19.94
CA ALA A 250 18.83 -20.47 -20.85
C ALA A 250 18.17 -19.55 -21.90
N PHE A 251 18.00 -18.26 -21.60
CA PHE A 251 17.50 -17.28 -22.58
C PHE A 251 18.51 -16.99 -23.71
N TYR A 252 19.82 -17.16 -23.49
CA TYR A 252 20.80 -17.06 -24.57
C TYR A 252 20.75 -18.27 -25.51
N ALA A 253 20.31 -19.45 -25.05
CA ALA A 253 20.14 -20.62 -25.88
C ALA A 253 18.86 -20.57 -26.75
N LEU A 254 17.80 -19.88 -26.29
CA LEU A 254 16.56 -19.67 -27.05
C LEU A 254 16.61 -18.45 -27.99
N ARG A 255 17.60 -17.56 -27.84
CA ARG A 255 17.81 -16.41 -28.75
C ARG A 255 18.26 -16.83 -30.16
N GLY A 256 18.45 -18.13 -30.40
CA GLY A 256 18.69 -18.71 -31.72
C GLY A 256 17.44 -18.84 -32.58
N ASP A 257 16.24 -18.87 -32.00
CA ASP A 257 14.99 -19.01 -32.77
C ASP A 257 13.88 -18.14 -32.17
N SER A 258 13.62 -16.99 -32.81
CA SER A 258 12.34 -16.28 -32.74
C SER A 258 11.98 -15.57 -31.42
N CYS A 259 12.58 -14.42 -31.13
CA CYS A 259 11.93 -13.38 -30.32
C CYS A 259 12.61 -12.03 -30.55
N ASN A 260 12.10 -11.26 -31.51
CA ASN A 260 12.59 -9.92 -31.82
C ASN A 260 11.59 -8.80 -31.48
N ASP A 261 10.41 -9.08 -30.93
CA ASP A 261 9.43 -8.02 -30.68
C ASP A 261 8.77 -8.20 -29.30
N ALA A 262 9.34 -7.53 -28.30
CA ALA A 262 8.64 -6.91 -27.17
C ALA A 262 9.69 -6.29 -26.22
N ILE A 263 10.13 -5.08 -26.55
CA ILE A 263 10.64 -4.10 -25.58
C ILE A 263 9.74 -2.88 -25.69
#